data_AF-A0A6A3AUM9-F1
#
_entry.id   AF-A0A6A3AUM9-F1
#
_cell.length_a   1.000
_cell.length_b   1.000
_cell.length_c   1.000
_cell.angle_alpha   90.00
_cell.angle_beta   90.00
_cell.angle_gamma   90.00
#
_symmetry.space_group_name_H-M   'P 1'
#
loop_
_entity.id
_entity.type
_entity.pdbx_description
1 polymer ?
#
loop_
_entity_poly.entity_id
_entity_poly.type
_entity_poly.pdbx_seq_one_letter_code
_entity_poly.pdbx_strand_id
1 'polypeptide(L)'
;MFDIKRLQMRYATSLIGGPSTLATFVAVYALFGPTYPGTYDKDRGIYALFYPGLSFAFPIPSQYSDCCHDGEAELPLEFPDGTTPVTCRVSIYDSSTGKKVGVGSLMDKAPAPPLPTGSLYMEEVHAKLGEELFFTVGGQHIPFGASPQDFWSELGRPCGIHQKQVDQMVIHSASDPRPRTTLCADYFYNYFTRGLDILFDGQAHKVKKFVLHTNYPGHADFNSFIKCNFVIIVWGSFPDVNNYKNRITPSTKWEQVKEILGDCGRAAIQTQGSTSNPFGSTFVYGYQNAAFEVMKNGYIATVTLFQS
;
A
#
# COMPACT_ATOMS: atom_id res chain seq x y z
N MET A 1 8.96 2.19 11.05
CA MET A 1 10.32 2.11 11.63
C MET A 1 11.10 1.16 10.74
N PHE A 2 12.14 1.62 10.06
CA PHE A 2 12.94 0.80 9.14
C PHE A 2 14.24 0.37 9.82
N ASP A 3 14.73 -0.82 9.49
CA ASP A 3 16.06 -1.27 9.94
C ASP A 3 17.14 -0.51 9.15
N ILE A 4 17.81 0.42 9.83
CA ILE A 4 18.83 1.30 9.24
C ILE A 4 20.02 0.51 8.70
N LYS A 5 20.32 -0.67 9.26
CA LYS A 5 21.43 -1.51 8.75
C LYS A 5 21.14 -2.10 7.37
N ARG A 6 19.87 -2.20 7.00
CA ARG A 6 19.42 -2.68 5.68
C ARG A 6 19.13 -1.54 4.70
N LEU A 7 19.05 -0.30 5.20
CA LEU A 7 18.73 0.87 4.40
C LEU A 7 20.01 1.54 3.89
N GLN A 8 20.17 1.65 2.57
CA GLN A 8 21.25 2.44 1.99
C GLN A 8 20.91 3.93 2.10
N MET A 9 21.64 4.64 2.95
CA MET A 9 21.48 6.08 3.19
C MET A 9 22.55 6.85 2.42
N ARG A 10 22.13 7.81 1.59
CA ARG A 10 23.02 8.69 0.84
C ARG A 10 22.66 10.15 1.12
N TYR A 11 23.68 10.99 1.21
CA TYR A 11 23.54 12.45 1.20
C TYR A 11 24.33 12.98 -0.01
N ALA A 12 23.61 13.62 -0.93
CA ALA A 12 24.11 13.93 -2.27
C ALA A 12 24.73 12.68 -2.94
N THR A 13 26.02 12.70 -3.24
CA THR A 13 26.76 11.59 -3.86
C THR A 13 27.39 10.63 -2.84
N SER A 14 27.45 11.02 -1.57
CA SER A 14 28.17 10.29 -0.53
C SER A 14 27.29 9.25 0.17
N LEU A 15 27.83 8.05 0.36
CA LEU A 15 27.21 6.98 1.14
C LEU A 15 27.53 7.18 2.63
N ILE A 16 26.49 7.26 3.47
CA ILE A 16 26.68 7.45 4.92
C ILE A 16 26.32 6.22 5.75
N GLY A 17 25.43 5.36 5.25
CA GLY A 17 25.04 4.15 5.95
C GLY A 17 24.43 3.10 5.04
N GLY A 18 24.49 1.85 5.45
CA GLY A 18 23.88 0.73 4.74
C GLY A 18 24.52 -0.62 5.10
N PRO A 19 24.21 -1.67 4.34
CA PRO A 19 24.68 -3.03 4.65
C PRO A 19 26.21 -3.16 4.68
N SER A 20 26.91 -2.36 3.90
CA SER A 20 28.37 -2.38 3.73
C SER A 20 29.10 -1.23 4.44
N THR A 21 28.39 -0.29 5.05
CA THR A 21 28.97 0.94 5.60
C THR A 21 28.21 1.37 6.83
N LEU A 22 28.90 1.48 7.97
CA LEU A 22 28.29 1.92 9.21
C LEU A 22 28.21 3.44 9.25
N ALA A 23 27.03 3.96 9.62
CA ALA A 23 26.84 5.38 9.88
C ALA A 23 27.38 5.72 11.29
N THR A 24 28.69 5.90 11.39
CA THR A 24 29.37 6.29 12.63
C THR A 24 29.21 7.78 12.93
N PHE A 25 29.42 8.16 14.20
CA PHE A 25 29.40 9.56 14.62
C PHE A 25 30.40 10.39 13.81
N VAL A 26 31.65 9.92 13.66
CA VAL A 26 32.66 10.58 12.82
C VAL A 26 32.22 10.75 11.38
N ALA A 27 31.65 9.72 10.75
CA ALA A 27 31.21 9.79 9.36
C ALA A 27 30.06 10.79 9.17
N VAL A 28 29.11 10.81 10.10
CA VAL A 28 28.00 11.77 10.10
C VAL A 28 28.53 13.20 10.29
N TYR A 29 29.42 13.40 11.26
CA TYR A 29 30.02 14.70 11.56
C TYR A 29 30.87 15.24 10.40
N ALA A 30 31.68 14.37 9.77
CA ALA A 30 32.51 14.72 8.63
C ALA A 30 31.68 15.08 7.39
N LEU A 31 30.54 14.40 7.17
CA LEU A 31 29.73 14.59 5.96
C LEU A 31 28.81 15.81 6.04
N PHE A 32 28.13 15.99 7.18
CA PHE A 32 27.18 17.08 7.35
C PHE A 32 27.81 18.33 7.98
N GLY A 33 29.04 18.22 8.47
CA GLY A 33 29.77 19.30 9.12
C GLY A 33 29.46 19.44 10.61
N PRO A 34 30.24 20.30 11.30
CA PRO A 34 30.05 20.57 12.72
C PRO A 34 28.66 21.18 12.95
N THR A 35 27.96 20.65 13.95
CA THR A 35 26.67 21.16 14.41
C THR A 35 26.85 21.90 15.73
N TYR A 36 25.81 22.59 16.19
CA TYR A 36 25.71 22.88 17.62
C TYR A 36 25.90 21.57 18.42
N PRO A 37 26.49 21.63 19.62
CA PRO A 37 26.67 20.45 20.47
C PRO A 37 25.35 19.67 20.57
N GLY A 38 25.47 18.36 20.40
CA GLY A 38 24.34 17.45 20.47
C GLY A 38 23.76 17.38 21.87
N THR A 39 22.63 16.71 22.02
CA THR A 39 21.97 16.58 23.33
C THR A 39 22.08 15.14 23.83
N TYR A 40 22.63 14.98 25.03
CA TYR A 40 22.69 13.69 25.71
C TYR A 40 21.46 13.47 26.59
N ASP A 41 20.74 12.39 26.35
CA ASP A 41 19.65 11.89 27.19
C ASP A 41 20.22 10.79 28.11
N LYS A 42 20.49 11.16 29.36
CA LYS A 42 21.09 10.28 30.38
C LYS A 42 20.19 9.08 30.71
N ASP A 43 18.88 9.28 30.75
CA ASP A 43 17.91 8.22 31.07
C ASP A 43 17.89 7.13 29.99
N ARG A 44 18.13 7.53 28.74
CA ARG A 44 18.15 6.62 27.59
C ARG A 44 19.54 6.17 27.17
N GLY A 45 20.60 6.83 27.66
CA GLY A 45 21.97 6.63 27.18
C GLY A 45 22.13 6.97 25.70
N ILE A 46 21.39 7.98 25.20
CA ILE A 46 21.40 8.35 23.77
C ILE A 46 21.92 9.77 23.61
N TYR A 47 22.92 9.93 22.74
CA TYR A 47 23.35 11.25 22.25
C TYR A 47 22.72 11.54 20.89
N ALA A 48 22.11 12.72 20.73
CA ALA A 48 21.43 13.11 19.50
C ALA A 48 22.10 14.32 18.84
N LEU A 49 22.47 14.18 17.57
CA LEU A 49 22.88 15.28 16.68
C LEU A 49 21.69 15.80 15.88
N PHE A 50 21.61 17.12 15.70
CA PHE A 50 20.51 17.80 15.02
C PHE A 50 20.98 18.60 13.82
N TYR A 51 20.33 18.36 12.69
CA TYR A 51 20.46 19.11 11.44
C TYR A 51 19.08 19.65 11.04
N PRO A 52 18.98 20.67 10.17
CA PRO A 52 17.69 21.12 9.65
C PRO A 52 16.89 19.96 9.03
N GLY A 53 15.82 19.57 9.71
CA GLY A 53 14.89 18.51 9.30
C GLY A 53 15.40 17.07 9.46
N LEU A 54 16.53 16.87 10.14
CA LEU A 54 17.16 15.55 10.32
C LEU A 54 17.82 15.43 11.70
N SER A 55 17.78 14.25 12.31
CA SER A 55 18.56 13.95 13.52
C SER A 55 19.13 12.54 13.49
N PHE A 56 20.32 12.40 14.09
CA PHE A 56 21.00 11.13 14.28
C PHE A 56 21.12 10.84 15.77
N ALA A 57 20.67 9.67 16.20
CA ALA A 57 20.81 9.20 17.57
C ALA A 57 21.88 8.12 17.65
N PHE A 58 22.75 8.26 18.65
CA PHE A 58 23.90 7.43 18.90
C PHE A 58 23.81 6.86 20.33
N PRO A 59 23.80 5.54 20.50
CA PRO A 59 23.86 4.95 21.82
C PRO A 59 25.24 5.17 22.41
N ILE A 60 25.30 5.68 23.64
CA ILE A 60 26.53 5.88 24.39
C ILE A 60 26.62 4.77 25.45
N PRO A 61 27.67 3.94 25.43
CA PRO A 61 27.91 2.95 26.48
C PRO A 61 27.99 3.62 27.86
N SER A 62 27.46 2.96 28.90
CA SER A 62 27.41 3.49 30.26
C SER A 62 28.80 3.85 30.82
N GLN A 63 29.86 3.18 30.37
CA GLN A 63 31.24 3.51 30.75
C GLN A 63 31.75 4.87 30.22
N TYR A 64 31.04 5.47 29.26
CA TYR A 64 31.37 6.76 28.65
C TYR A 64 30.27 7.81 28.91
N SER A 65 29.31 7.55 29.80
CA SER A 65 28.27 8.54 30.14
C SER A 65 28.84 9.80 30.78
N ASP A 66 29.94 9.66 31.53
CA ASP A 66 30.63 10.77 32.19
C ASP A 66 31.35 11.69 31.18
N CYS A 67 31.67 11.20 29.98
CA CYS A 67 32.22 12.03 28.90
C CYS A 67 31.17 12.99 28.31
N CYS A 68 29.89 12.81 28.64
CA CYS A 68 28.75 13.54 28.10
C CYS A 68 28.16 14.47 29.17
N HIS A 69 28.93 15.46 29.63
CA HIS A 69 28.47 16.42 30.64
C HIS A 69 27.43 17.41 30.08
N ASP A 70 26.54 17.88 30.97
CA ASP A 70 25.39 18.73 30.65
C ASP A 70 25.79 19.99 29.87
N GLY A 71 25.28 20.10 28.65
CA GLY A 71 24.98 21.38 28.01
C GLY A 71 26.02 21.97 27.06
N GLU A 72 27.32 21.73 27.23
CA GLU A 72 28.34 22.44 26.41
C GLU A 72 29.57 21.62 25.98
N ALA A 73 29.74 20.38 26.44
CA ALA A 73 30.88 19.56 26.01
C ALA A 73 30.57 18.85 24.69
N GLU A 74 31.34 19.17 23.63
CA GLU A 74 31.34 18.38 22.39
C GLU A 74 31.70 16.93 22.72
N LEU A 75 30.83 15.99 22.34
CA LEU A 75 31.14 14.56 22.46
C LEU A 75 32.41 14.28 21.63
N PRO A 76 33.47 13.71 22.23
CA PRO A 76 34.67 13.41 21.48
C PRO A 76 34.33 12.46 20.33
N LEU A 77 34.90 12.75 19.15
CA LEU A 77 34.64 12.01 17.90
C LEU A 77 34.89 10.49 18.04
N GLU A 78 35.84 10.15 18.91
CA GLU A 78 36.22 8.81 19.30
C GLU A 78 36.25 8.71 20.82
N PHE A 79 35.80 7.58 21.35
CA PHE A 79 35.96 7.24 22.75
C PHE A 79 37.44 6.95 23.08
N PRO A 80 37.84 6.95 24.36
CA PRO A 80 39.21 6.64 24.77
C PRO A 80 39.77 5.29 24.28
N ASP A 81 38.90 4.36 23.88
CA ASP A 81 39.27 3.06 23.30
C ASP A 81 39.44 3.09 21.76
N GLY A 82 39.31 4.25 21.14
CA GLY A 82 39.38 4.44 19.68
C GLY A 82 38.10 4.04 18.94
N THR A 83 37.04 3.66 19.64
CA THR A 83 35.76 3.34 19.01
C THR A 83 34.90 4.59 18.83
N THR A 84 33.96 4.55 17.89
CA THR A 84 33.02 5.65 17.66
C THR A 84 31.59 5.13 17.65
N PRO A 85 30.62 5.87 18.24
CA PRO A 85 29.23 5.44 18.25
C PRO A 85 28.69 5.19 16.83
N VAL A 86 27.89 4.14 16.67
CA VAL A 86 27.15 3.87 15.42
C VAL A 86 25.71 4.32 15.59
N THR A 87 25.16 5.03 14.59
CA THR A 87 23.78 5.49 14.67
C THR A 87 22.81 4.33 14.83
N CYS A 88 21.91 4.45 15.80
CA CYS A 88 20.85 3.48 16.03
C CYS A 88 19.49 3.96 15.50
N ARG A 89 19.34 5.26 15.29
CA ARG A 89 18.10 5.87 14.81
C ARG A 89 18.36 7.16 14.05
N VAL A 90 17.73 7.28 12.89
CA VAL A 90 17.69 8.49 12.06
C VAL A 90 16.25 8.97 12.01
N SER A 91 16.01 10.25 12.29
CA SER A 91 14.67 10.85 12.24
C SER A 91 14.65 11.99 11.24
N ILE A 92 13.67 11.99 10.34
CA ILE A 92 13.40 13.10 9.41
C ILE A 92 12.15 13.81 9.92
N TYR A 93 12.20 15.13 9.99
CA TYR A 93 11.12 15.95 10.54
C TYR A 93 11.02 17.30 9.85
N ASP A 94 9.89 17.96 10.01
CA ASP A 94 9.74 19.34 9.55
C ASP A 94 10.39 20.30 10.57
N SER A 95 11.44 21.00 10.12
CA SER A 95 12.17 21.98 10.93
C SER A 95 11.38 23.25 11.24
N SER A 96 10.24 23.48 10.57
CA SER A 96 9.41 24.68 10.71
C SER A 96 8.88 24.92 12.14
N THR A 97 8.77 23.87 12.95
CA THR A 97 8.15 23.93 14.29
C THR A 97 9.12 24.18 15.44
N GLY A 98 10.43 24.28 15.18
CA GLY A 98 11.46 24.46 16.21
C GLY A 98 11.58 23.28 17.21
N LYS A 99 10.80 22.22 17.04
CA LYS A 99 10.82 21.02 17.89
C LYS A 99 11.95 20.10 17.45
N LYS A 100 13.00 19.97 18.27
CA LYS A 100 14.07 19.00 18.07
C LYS A 100 13.55 17.58 18.31
N VAL A 101 13.46 16.78 17.25
CA VAL A 101 12.99 15.39 17.33
C VAL A 101 14.14 14.46 17.75
N GLY A 102 14.09 13.93 18.97
CA GLY A 102 15.10 12.98 19.46
C GLY A 102 15.45 13.08 20.94
N VAL A 103 15.09 14.18 21.61
CA VAL A 103 15.25 14.38 23.08
C VAL A 103 13.87 14.24 23.74
N GLY A 104 13.70 13.31 24.67
CA GLY A 104 12.44 13.18 25.44
C GLY A 104 11.33 12.31 24.83
N SER A 105 10.13 12.40 25.41
CA SER A 105 9.12 11.33 25.46
C SER A 105 8.04 11.29 24.36
N LEU A 106 7.90 12.25 23.45
CA LEU A 106 6.91 12.12 22.37
C LEU A 106 7.44 12.59 21.02
N MET A 107 7.72 11.62 20.15
CA MET A 107 7.74 11.86 18.71
C MET A 107 6.29 11.86 18.25
N ASP A 108 5.71 13.03 18.00
CA ASP A 108 4.46 13.09 17.28
C ASP A 108 4.73 12.64 15.84
N LYS A 109 4.15 11.49 15.47
CA LYS A 109 4.25 10.95 14.11
C LYS A 109 3.74 12.02 13.15
N ALA A 110 4.54 12.38 12.14
CA ALA A 110 4.13 13.33 11.12
C ALA A 110 2.77 12.88 10.55
N PRO A 111 1.71 13.69 10.67
CA PRO A 111 0.43 13.36 10.05
C PRO A 111 0.62 13.36 8.54
N ALA A 112 -0.08 12.46 7.84
CA ALA A 112 -0.16 12.56 6.40
C ALA A 112 -0.77 13.93 6.02
N PRO A 113 -0.31 14.58 4.95
CA PRO A 113 -0.92 15.82 4.49
C PRO A 113 -2.43 15.61 4.29
N PRO A 114 -3.28 16.57 4.71
CA PRO A 114 -4.70 16.47 4.43
C PRO A 114 -4.91 16.44 2.92
N LEU A 115 -5.82 15.58 2.48
CA LEU A 115 -6.15 15.51 1.06
C LEU A 115 -6.94 16.77 0.65
N PRO A 116 -6.77 17.24 -0.60
CA PRO A 116 -7.60 18.32 -1.12
C PRO A 116 -9.09 17.98 -0.98
N THR A 117 -9.92 19.00 -0.72
CA THR A 117 -11.37 18.84 -0.68
C THR A 117 -11.88 18.23 -1.99
N GLY A 118 -12.67 17.15 -1.89
CA GLY A 118 -13.18 16.42 -3.06
C GLY A 118 -12.16 15.50 -3.73
N SER A 119 -10.99 15.26 -3.12
CA SER A 119 -10.05 14.27 -3.62
C SER A 119 -10.68 12.88 -3.59
N LEU A 120 -10.65 12.20 -4.74
CA LEU A 120 -11.02 10.79 -4.88
C LEU A 120 -9.88 9.86 -4.43
N TYR A 121 -8.70 10.42 -4.15
CA TYR A 121 -7.57 9.66 -3.64
C TYR A 121 -7.90 9.17 -2.23
N MET A 122 -7.65 7.89 -1.96
CA MET A 122 -8.03 7.24 -0.69
C MET A 122 -9.54 7.16 -0.39
N GLU A 123 -10.41 7.38 -1.38
CA GLU A 123 -11.85 7.11 -1.23
C GLU A 123 -12.08 5.64 -0.82
N GLU A 124 -12.87 5.43 0.25
CA GLU A 124 -13.33 4.09 0.62
C GLU A 124 -14.47 3.66 -0.29
N VAL A 125 -14.37 2.44 -0.83
CA VAL A 125 -15.41 1.84 -1.68
C VAL A 125 -15.98 0.63 -0.96
N HIS A 126 -17.22 0.73 -0.52
CA HIS A 126 -17.87 -0.34 0.22
C HIS A 126 -18.51 -1.34 -0.75
N ALA A 127 -18.15 -2.61 -0.63
CA ALA A 127 -18.63 -3.68 -1.49
C ALA A 127 -19.57 -4.61 -0.72
N LYS A 128 -20.84 -4.66 -1.15
CA LYS A 128 -21.80 -5.69 -0.75
C LYS A 128 -21.75 -6.82 -1.75
N LEU A 129 -21.38 -8.01 -1.28
CA LEU A 129 -21.24 -9.18 -2.16
C LEU A 129 -22.56 -9.50 -2.86
N GLY A 130 -22.53 -9.59 -4.19
CA GLY A 130 -23.70 -9.92 -5.02
C GLY A 130 -24.75 -8.81 -5.17
N GLU A 131 -24.57 -7.64 -4.56
CA GLU A 131 -25.54 -6.54 -4.59
C GLU A 131 -25.02 -5.29 -5.29
N GLU A 132 -24.10 -4.55 -4.66
CA GLU A 132 -23.71 -3.20 -5.09
C GLU A 132 -22.32 -2.76 -4.58
N LEU A 133 -21.80 -1.71 -5.23
CA LEU A 133 -20.72 -0.87 -4.72
C LEU A 133 -21.26 0.47 -4.22
N PHE A 134 -20.73 0.94 -3.10
CA PHE A 134 -21.01 2.25 -2.54
C PHE A 134 -19.74 3.11 -2.46
N PHE A 135 -19.78 4.29 -3.06
CA PHE A 135 -18.67 5.25 -3.11
C PHE A 135 -18.86 6.33 -2.04
N THR A 136 -17.93 6.43 -1.10
CA THR A 136 -18.10 7.25 0.11
C THR A 136 -17.99 8.75 -0.12
N VAL A 137 -17.22 9.21 -1.12
CA VAL A 137 -17.00 10.66 -1.34
C VAL A 137 -18.22 11.32 -1.96
N GLY A 138 -18.87 10.64 -2.91
CA GLY A 138 -20.06 11.18 -3.58
C GLY A 138 -21.38 10.53 -3.17
N GLY A 139 -21.35 9.49 -2.32
CA GLY A 139 -22.55 8.82 -1.83
C GLY A 139 -23.27 7.95 -2.88
N GLN A 140 -22.60 7.60 -3.98
CA GLN A 140 -23.21 6.86 -5.08
C GLN A 140 -23.33 5.37 -4.76
N HIS A 141 -24.50 4.81 -5.07
CA HIS A 141 -24.77 3.38 -5.02
C HIS A 141 -24.87 2.83 -6.44
N ILE A 142 -24.12 1.77 -6.70
CA ILE A 142 -24.02 1.19 -8.04
C ILE A 142 -24.26 -0.33 -7.93
N PRO A 143 -25.47 -0.80 -8.27
CA PRO A 143 -25.80 -2.21 -8.21
C PRO A 143 -25.24 -3.01 -9.39
N PHE A 144 -25.16 -4.33 -9.22
CA PHE A 144 -25.09 -5.24 -10.37
C PHE A 144 -26.29 -5.01 -11.29
N GLY A 145 -26.09 -5.16 -12.59
CA GLY A 145 -27.13 -4.84 -13.57
C GLY A 145 -27.33 -3.35 -13.86
N ALA A 146 -26.52 -2.44 -13.31
CA ALA A 146 -26.51 -1.05 -13.77
C ALA A 146 -26.05 -0.95 -15.24
N SER A 147 -26.54 0.05 -15.97
CA SER A 147 -26.18 0.33 -17.37
C SER A 147 -24.94 1.23 -17.46
N PRO A 148 -24.21 1.26 -18.60
CA PRO A 148 -23.12 2.21 -18.82
C PRO A 148 -23.51 3.67 -18.60
N GLN A 149 -24.75 4.05 -18.92
CA GLN A 149 -25.28 5.39 -18.72
C GLN A 149 -25.35 5.74 -17.24
N ASP A 150 -25.81 4.80 -16.40
CA ASP A 150 -25.83 4.98 -14.93
C ASP A 150 -24.40 5.18 -14.40
N PHE A 151 -23.41 4.47 -14.94
CA PHE A 151 -22.01 4.70 -14.54
C PHE A 151 -21.47 6.06 -14.95
N TRP A 152 -21.82 6.52 -16.15
CA TRP A 152 -21.37 7.83 -16.61
C TRP A 152 -22.01 8.97 -15.82
N SER A 153 -23.27 8.84 -15.41
CA SER A 153 -23.91 9.85 -14.56
C SER A 153 -23.28 9.90 -13.16
N GLU A 154 -22.92 8.74 -12.61
CA GLU A 154 -22.42 8.65 -11.23
C GLU A 154 -20.89 8.86 -11.11
N LEU A 155 -20.09 8.22 -11.97
CA LEU A 155 -18.62 8.22 -11.88
C LEU A 155 -17.93 9.02 -12.99
N GLY A 156 -18.68 9.46 -14.01
CA GLY A 156 -18.14 10.12 -15.18
C GLY A 156 -17.58 9.15 -16.22
N ARG A 157 -16.85 9.69 -17.20
CA ARG A 157 -16.28 8.91 -18.31
C ARG A 157 -15.14 8.00 -17.81
N PRO A 158 -15.08 6.72 -18.22
CA PRO A 158 -13.96 5.84 -17.90
C PRO A 158 -12.68 6.32 -18.58
N CYS A 159 -11.55 5.97 -17.99
CA CYS A 159 -10.23 6.25 -18.54
C CYS A 159 -9.94 5.41 -19.80
N GLY A 160 -10.47 4.19 -19.85
CA GLY A 160 -10.30 3.25 -20.98
C GLY A 160 -11.54 2.39 -21.22
N ILE A 161 -11.69 1.93 -22.47
CA ILE A 161 -12.74 0.98 -22.87
C ILE A 161 -12.08 -0.10 -23.71
N HIS A 162 -12.26 -1.37 -23.33
CA HIS A 162 -11.66 -2.51 -24.03
C HIS A 162 -12.68 -3.62 -24.22
N GLN A 163 -12.71 -4.25 -25.40
CA GLN A 163 -13.48 -5.48 -25.58
C GLN A 163 -12.79 -6.63 -24.85
N LYS A 164 -13.58 -7.44 -24.14
CA LYS A 164 -13.09 -8.69 -23.57
C LYS A 164 -12.68 -9.58 -24.75
N GLN A 165 -11.39 -9.88 -24.84
CA GLN A 165 -10.91 -10.84 -25.85
C GLN A 165 -11.61 -12.19 -25.64
N VAL A 166 -12.07 -12.78 -26.73
CA VAL A 166 -12.81 -14.05 -26.68
C VAL A 166 -11.88 -15.13 -26.15
N ASP A 167 -12.33 -15.81 -25.10
CA ASP A 167 -11.60 -16.88 -24.43
C ASP A 167 -11.28 -18.01 -25.44
N GLN A 168 -10.01 -18.44 -25.51
CA GLN A 168 -9.59 -19.51 -26.41
C GLN A 168 -10.25 -20.86 -26.06
N MET A 169 -10.86 -21.00 -24.87
CA MET A 169 -11.64 -22.19 -24.53
C MET A 169 -13.01 -22.30 -25.23
N VAL A 170 -13.56 -21.21 -25.78
CA VAL A 170 -14.87 -21.23 -26.46
C VAL A 170 -14.87 -22.14 -27.70
N ILE A 171 -13.68 -22.43 -28.25
CA ILE A 171 -13.50 -23.30 -29.41
C ILE A 171 -13.86 -24.77 -29.09
N HIS A 172 -13.88 -25.15 -27.81
CA HIS A 172 -14.23 -26.51 -27.36
C HIS A 172 -15.69 -26.65 -26.89
N SER A 173 -16.49 -25.57 -26.89
CA SER A 173 -17.92 -25.62 -26.58
C SER A 173 -18.72 -26.05 -27.82
N ALA A 174 -18.75 -27.35 -28.10
CA ALA A 174 -19.37 -27.95 -29.29
C ALA A 174 -20.92 -27.96 -29.29
N SER A 175 -21.58 -27.14 -28.48
CA SER A 175 -23.01 -27.32 -28.15
C SER A 175 -23.91 -26.08 -28.23
N ASP A 176 -23.46 -24.95 -28.80
CA ASP A 176 -24.36 -23.80 -29.02
C ASP A 176 -24.82 -23.74 -30.51
N PRO A 177 -26.09 -24.09 -30.83
CA PRO A 177 -26.59 -24.13 -32.21
C PRO A 177 -26.99 -22.75 -32.76
N ARG A 178 -26.74 -21.65 -32.04
CA ARG A 178 -27.21 -20.32 -32.44
C ARG A 178 -26.35 -19.74 -33.57
N PRO A 179 -26.97 -19.16 -34.63
CA PRO A 179 -26.23 -18.57 -35.73
C PRO A 179 -25.34 -17.40 -35.26
N ARG A 180 -24.12 -17.32 -35.80
CA ARG A 180 -23.09 -16.28 -35.56
C ARG A 180 -23.50 -14.89 -36.11
N THR A 181 -24.67 -14.39 -35.75
CA THR A 181 -25.10 -13.02 -36.07
C THR A 181 -24.88 -12.13 -34.84
N THR A 182 -23.83 -11.31 -34.89
CA THR A 182 -23.66 -10.06 -34.12
C THR A 182 -23.99 -10.09 -32.62
N LEU A 183 -23.40 -11.01 -31.85
CA LEU A 183 -23.30 -10.82 -30.40
C LEU A 183 -22.16 -9.85 -30.14
N CYS A 184 -22.47 -8.65 -29.64
CA CYS A 184 -21.43 -7.73 -29.17
C CYS A 184 -20.68 -8.44 -28.03
N ALA A 185 -19.35 -8.41 -28.05
CA ALA A 185 -18.56 -9.02 -27.00
C ALA A 185 -18.74 -8.25 -25.69
N ASP A 186 -18.67 -8.95 -24.56
CA ASP A 186 -18.53 -8.28 -23.25
C ASP A 186 -17.38 -7.28 -23.31
N TYR A 187 -17.48 -6.17 -22.59
CA TYR A 187 -16.48 -5.10 -22.65
C TYR A 187 -16.25 -4.50 -21.27
N PHE A 188 -15.03 -3.98 -21.08
CA PHE A 188 -14.58 -3.36 -19.85
C PHE A 188 -14.63 -1.84 -19.96
N TYR A 189 -15.09 -1.20 -18.90
CA TYR A 189 -14.74 0.19 -18.58
C TYR A 189 -13.66 0.18 -17.51
N ASN A 190 -12.56 0.89 -17.77
CA ASN A 190 -11.44 1.00 -16.84
C ASN A 190 -11.41 2.39 -16.22
N TYR A 191 -11.49 2.45 -14.88
CA TYR A 191 -11.32 3.66 -14.09
C TYR A 191 -9.99 3.57 -13.35
N PHE A 192 -8.88 3.78 -14.07
CA PHE A 192 -7.51 3.70 -13.52
C PHE A 192 -7.33 4.58 -12.29
N THR A 193 -7.95 5.76 -12.26
CA THR A 193 -7.90 6.71 -11.13
C THR A 193 -8.67 6.26 -9.89
N ARG A 194 -9.54 5.24 -10.03
CA ARG A 194 -10.33 4.66 -8.94
C ARG A 194 -9.92 3.22 -8.59
N GLY A 195 -8.99 2.63 -9.33
CA GLY A 195 -8.60 1.24 -9.16
C GLY A 195 -9.73 0.25 -9.46
N LEU A 196 -10.59 0.57 -10.44
CA LEU A 196 -11.82 -0.16 -10.71
C LEU A 196 -11.94 -0.51 -12.20
N ASP A 197 -12.19 -1.78 -12.50
CA ASP A 197 -12.71 -2.20 -13.79
C ASP A 197 -14.12 -2.74 -13.69
N ILE A 198 -14.88 -2.54 -14.75
CA ILE A 198 -16.30 -2.90 -14.80
C ILE A 198 -16.56 -3.68 -16.07
N LEU A 199 -16.97 -4.93 -15.92
CA LEU A 199 -17.34 -5.79 -17.04
C LEU A 199 -18.82 -5.64 -17.32
N PHE A 200 -19.15 -5.20 -18.52
CA PHE A 200 -20.51 -5.16 -19.04
C PHE A 200 -20.81 -6.36 -19.93
N ASP A 201 -22.03 -6.86 -19.81
CA ASP A 201 -22.60 -7.81 -20.75
C ASP A 201 -22.73 -7.19 -22.14
N GLY A 202 -22.25 -7.92 -23.14
CA GLY A 202 -22.33 -7.45 -24.53
C GLY A 202 -23.75 -7.45 -25.11
N GLN A 203 -24.70 -8.20 -24.54
CA GLN A 203 -26.09 -8.25 -25.05
C GLN A 203 -26.97 -7.21 -24.36
N ALA A 204 -27.02 -7.26 -23.03
CA ALA A 204 -27.89 -6.40 -22.24
C ALA A 204 -27.27 -5.03 -21.94
N HIS A 205 -25.95 -4.87 -22.10
CA HIS A 205 -25.19 -3.70 -21.64
C HIS A 205 -25.45 -3.44 -20.15
N LYS A 206 -25.24 -4.47 -19.34
CA LYS A 206 -25.52 -4.47 -17.90
C LYS A 206 -24.29 -4.99 -17.16
N VAL A 207 -23.99 -4.45 -15.98
CA VAL A 207 -22.81 -4.88 -15.22
C VAL A 207 -22.93 -6.35 -14.82
N LYS A 208 -21.88 -7.11 -15.14
CA LYS A 208 -21.67 -8.50 -14.72
C LYS A 208 -20.66 -8.61 -13.58
N LYS A 209 -19.58 -7.82 -13.63
CA LYS A 209 -18.47 -7.92 -12.68
C LYS A 209 -17.85 -6.57 -12.36
N PHE A 210 -17.36 -6.46 -11.13
CA PHE A 210 -16.45 -5.40 -10.70
C PHE A 210 -15.08 -6.02 -10.41
N VAL A 211 -14.00 -5.36 -10.80
CA VAL A 211 -12.62 -5.75 -10.44
C VAL A 211 -11.98 -4.60 -9.69
N LEU A 212 -11.57 -4.86 -8.45
CA LEU A 212 -10.99 -3.89 -7.53
C LEU A 212 -9.48 -4.13 -7.43
N HIS A 213 -8.69 -3.12 -7.79
CA HIS A 213 -7.23 -3.20 -7.87
C HIS A 213 -6.57 -2.61 -6.63
N THR A 214 -5.61 -3.32 -6.02
CA THR A 214 -4.95 -2.86 -4.79
C THR A 214 -3.63 -2.11 -5.03
N ASN A 215 -3.12 -2.13 -6.27
CA ASN A 215 -1.86 -1.50 -6.68
C ASN A 215 -0.65 -1.89 -5.79
N TYR A 216 -0.52 -3.17 -5.44
CA TYR A 216 0.66 -3.63 -4.71
C TYR A 216 1.90 -3.74 -5.61
N PRO A 217 3.09 -3.31 -5.14
CA PRO A 217 4.35 -3.57 -5.83
C PRO A 217 4.59 -5.08 -5.99
N GLY A 218 5.11 -5.48 -7.14
CA GLY A 218 5.31 -6.89 -7.48
C GLY A 218 4.10 -7.56 -8.13
N HIS A 219 3.07 -6.79 -8.50
CA HIS A 219 2.03 -7.24 -9.42
C HIS A 219 2.31 -6.71 -10.84
N ALA A 220 1.84 -7.41 -11.87
CA ALA A 220 2.02 -7.00 -13.27
C ALA A 220 1.35 -5.64 -13.56
N ASP A 221 0.21 -5.38 -12.92
CA ASP A 221 -0.56 -4.13 -13.07
C ASP A 221 -0.13 -3.02 -12.10
N PHE A 222 1.02 -3.17 -11.44
CA PHE A 222 1.53 -2.13 -10.55
C PHE A 222 1.76 -0.83 -11.32
N ASN A 223 1.27 0.29 -10.78
CA ASN A 223 1.27 1.62 -11.38
C ASN A 223 0.36 1.81 -12.61
N SER A 224 -0.37 0.77 -13.04
CA SER A 224 -1.44 0.89 -14.05
C SER A 224 -2.73 1.45 -13.44
N PHE A 225 -2.95 1.18 -12.13
CA PHE A 225 -4.13 1.59 -11.39
C PHE A 225 -3.76 2.32 -10.10
N ILE A 226 -4.57 3.30 -9.70
CA ILE A 226 -4.60 3.78 -8.31
C ILE A 226 -5.18 2.67 -7.43
N LYS A 227 -4.75 2.59 -6.17
CA LYS A 227 -5.30 1.64 -5.20
C LYS A 227 -6.78 1.96 -4.92
N CYS A 228 -7.66 1.00 -5.15
CA CYS A 228 -9.02 0.99 -4.64
C CYS A 228 -9.02 0.64 -3.15
N ASN A 229 -9.50 1.53 -2.29
CA ASN A 229 -9.57 1.30 -0.84
C ASN A 229 -10.88 0.64 -0.46
N PHE A 230 -11.08 -0.58 -0.96
CA PHE A 230 -12.33 -1.26 -0.77
C PHE A 230 -12.54 -1.76 0.67
N VAL A 231 -13.80 -1.94 1.02
CA VAL A 231 -14.24 -2.60 2.25
C VAL A 231 -15.32 -3.60 1.85
N ILE A 232 -14.98 -4.89 1.86
CA ILE A 232 -15.95 -5.95 1.63
C ILE A 232 -16.55 -6.32 2.98
N ILE A 233 -17.89 -6.26 3.06
CA ILE A 233 -18.64 -6.67 4.24
C ILE A 233 -19.18 -8.08 3.99
N VAL A 234 -18.70 -9.03 4.79
CA VAL A 234 -19.06 -10.44 4.63
C VAL A 234 -20.39 -10.74 5.33
N TRP A 235 -20.53 -10.35 6.60
CA TRP A 235 -21.75 -10.53 7.41
C TRP A 235 -22.06 -9.26 8.21
N GLY A 236 -23.29 -8.74 8.10
CA GLY A 236 -23.77 -7.55 8.83
C GLY A 236 -24.30 -6.44 7.92
N SER A 237 -24.99 -5.45 8.51
CA SER A 237 -25.47 -4.24 7.82
C SER A 237 -24.49 -3.07 8.00
N PHE A 238 -24.47 -2.13 7.05
CA PHE A 238 -23.91 -0.78 7.28
C PHE A 238 -24.77 -0.09 8.37
N PRO A 239 -24.24 0.56 9.44
CA PRO A 239 -22.87 0.90 9.80
C PRO A 239 -22.52 0.38 11.21
N ASP A 240 -22.19 -0.90 11.37
CA ASP A 240 -21.75 -1.41 12.68
C ASP A 240 -20.24 -1.17 12.86
N VAL A 241 -19.89 0.03 13.32
CA VAL A 241 -18.51 0.56 13.44
C VAL A 241 -17.59 -0.34 14.29
N ASN A 242 -18.16 -1.23 15.11
CA ASN A 242 -17.41 -2.03 16.09
C ASN A 242 -17.06 -3.45 15.63
N ASN A 243 -17.54 -3.93 14.48
CA ASN A 243 -17.30 -5.32 14.05
C ASN A 243 -16.19 -5.44 13.00
N TYR A 244 -14.95 -5.09 13.39
CA TYR A 244 -13.75 -5.19 12.52
C TYR A 244 -13.43 -6.63 12.08
N LYS A 245 -14.01 -7.65 12.70
CA LYS A 245 -13.73 -9.06 12.39
C LYS A 245 -14.28 -9.52 11.03
N ASN A 246 -15.27 -8.83 10.47
CA ASN A 246 -15.97 -9.30 9.26
C ASN A 246 -15.69 -8.44 8.02
N ARG A 247 -14.61 -7.65 8.05
CA ARG A 247 -14.26 -6.69 7.00
C ARG A 247 -12.99 -7.12 6.29
N ILE A 248 -13.04 -7.21 4.97
CA ILE A 248 -11.86 -7.45 4.14
C ILE A 248 -11.50 -6.14 3.44
N THR A 249 -10.24 -5.75 3.56
CA THR A 249 -9.67 -4.53 3.00
C THR A 249 -8.46 -4.88 2.13
N PRO A 250 -7.94 -3.97 1.30
CA PRO A 250 -6.70 -4.21 0.55
C PRO A 250 -5.51 -4.63 1.44
N SER A 251 -5.47 -4.16 2.69
CA SER A 251 -4.42 -4.48 3.66
C SER A 251 -4.59 -5.84 4.34
N THR A 252 -5.75 -6.48 4.21
CA THR A 252 -6.03 -7.78 4.82
C THR A 252 -5.14 -8.84 4.18
N LYS A 253 -4.47 -9.66 5.01
CA LYS A 253 -3.62 -10.74 4.55
C LYS A 253 -4.44 -11.94 4.12
N TRP A 254 -3.92 -12.71 3.16
CA TRP A 254 -4.62 -13.89 2.65
C TRP A 254 -5.04 -14.89 3.73
N GLU A 255 -4.17 -15.14 4.71
CA GLU A 255 -4.50 -16.03 5.85
C GLU A 255 -5.72 -15.53 6.64
N GLN A 256 -5.82 -14.22 6.86
CA GLN A 256 -6.97 -13.61 7.53
C GLN A 256 -8.24 -13.70 6.69
N VAL A 257 -8.13 -13.58 5.35
CA VAL A 257 -9.29 -13.78 4.47
C VAL A 257 -9.85 -15.20 4.61
N LYS A 258 -8.98 -16.22 4.67
CA LYS A 258 -9.40 -17.61 4.89
C LYS A 258 -10.01 -17.84 6.27
N GLU A 259 -9.54 -17.14 7.30
CA GLU A 259 -10.16 -17.17 8.63
C GLU A 259 -11.58 -16.59 8.61
N ILE A 260 -11.81 -15.53 7.82
CA ILE A 260 -13.12 -14.84 7.73
C ILE A 260 -14.10 -15.61 6.84
N LEU A 261 -13.68 -16.03 5.65
CA LEU A 261 -14.55 -16.65 4.64
C LEU A 261 -14.56 -18.19 4.69
N GLY A 262 -13.66 -18.80 5.46
CA GLY A 262 -13.41 -20.23 5.42
C GLY A 262 -12.56 -20.67 4.24
N ASP A 263 -12.33 -21.98 4.16
CA ASP A 263 -11.57 -22.60 3.08
C ASP A 263 -12.41 -22.69 1.80
N CYS A 264 -11.84 -22.27 0.67
CA CYS A 264 -12.46 -22.30 -0.65
C CYS A 264 -11.88 -23.38 -1.58
N GLY A 265 -10.94 -24.20 -1.08
CA GLY A 265 -10.31 -25.25 -1.87
C GLY A 265 -9.16 -24.74 -2.75
N ARG A 266 -8.91 -25.45 -3.87
CA ARG A 266 -7.72 -25.23 -4.71
C ARG A 266 -7.84 -23.94 -5.54
N ALA A 267 -6.79 -23.12 -5.50
CA ALA A 267 -6.66 -21.96 -6.37
C ALA A 267 -6.42 -22.34 -7.83
N ALA A 268 -6.93 -21.51 -8.75
CA ALA A 268 -6.44 -21.46 -10.11
C ALA A 268 -5.13 -20.67 -10.17
N ILE A 269 -4.18 -21.10 -10.99
CA ILE A 269 -2.92 -20.36 -11.19
C ILE A 269 -3.12 -19.40 -12.36
N GLN A 270 -2.91 -18.11 -12.10
CA GLN A 270 -2.96 -17.08 -13.13
C GLN A 270 -1.55 -16.65 -13.50
N THR A 271 -1.17 -16.99 -14.72
CA THR A 271 -0.01 -16.43 -15.42
C THR A 271 -0.54 -15.38 -16.39
N GLN A 272 -0.41 -14.10 -16.02
CA GLN A 272 -0.58 -12.97 -16.94
C GLN A 272 0.25 -13.27 -18.20
N GLY A 273 -0.41 -13.42 -19.35
CA GLY A 273 0.07 -14.12 -20.56
C GLY A 273 1.29 -13.52 -21.28
N SER A 274 2.07 -12.65 -20.64
CA SER A 274 3.37 -12.22 -21.13
C SER A 274 4.45 -13.22 -20.71
N THR A 275 5.26 -13.68 -21.66
CA THR A 275 6.47 -14.48 -21.43
C THR A 275 7.52 -13.77 -20.55
N SER A 276 7.31 -12.51 -20.19
CA SER A 276 8.24 -11.64 -19.48
C SER A 276 7.66 -11.01 -18.19
N ASN A 277 6.73 -11.65 -17.49
CA ASN A 277 6.31 -11.15 -16.16
C ASN A 277 7.42 -11.45 -15.13
N PRO A 278 8.17 -10.45 -14.63
CA PRO A 278 9.29 -10.67 -13.71
C PRO A 278 8.84 -11.08 -12.31
N PHE A 279 7.55 -10.93 -11.98
CA PHE A 279 7.01 -11.19 -10.65
C PHE A 279 6.41 -12.60 -10.52
N GLY A 280 6.22 -13.29 -11.64
CA GLY A 280 5.67 -14.65 -11.70
C GLY A 280 4.14 -14.70 -11.56
N SER A 281 3.62 -15.91 -11.36
CA SER A 281 2.18 -16.16 -11.27
C SER A 281 1.53 -15.72 -9.95
N THR A 282 0.24 -15.42 -10.05
CA THR A 282 -0.70 -15.19 -8.93
C THR A 282 -1.63 -16.40 -8.78
N PHE A 283 -2.37 -16.43 -7.67
CA PHE A 283 -3.32 -17.48 -7.35
C PHE A 283 -4.72 -16.89 -7.22
N VAL A 284 -5.70 -17.45 -7.93
CA VAL A 284 -7.09 -17.00 -7.88
C VAL A 284 -7.93 -17.98 -7.08
N TYR A 285 -8.57 -17.48 -6.04
CA TYR A 285 -9.42 -18.23 -5.12
C TYR A 285 -10.87 -17.76 -5.26
N GLY A 286 -11.77 -18.69 -5.58
CA GLY A 286 -13.19 -18.40 -5.80
C GLY A 286 -14.03 -18.62 -4.54
N TYR A 287 -14.89 -17.65 -4.23
CA TYR A 287 -15.93 -17.72 -3.20
C TYR A 287 -17.30 -17.42 -3.83
N GLN A 288 -18.35 -17.54 -3.03
CA GLN A 288 -19.67 -17.07 -3.42
C GLN A 288 -19.63 -15.54 -3.66
N ASN A 289 -20.02 -15.12 -4.86
CA ASN A 289 -20.06 -13.72 -5.32
C ASN A 289 -18.73 -12.94 -5.34
N ALA A 290 -17.59 -13.59 -5.07
CA ALA A 290 -16.28 -12.95 -5.08
C ALA A 290 -15.17 -13.92 -5.51
N ALA A 291 -14.11 -13.40 -6.11
CA ALA A 291 -12.85 -14.11 -6.33
C ALA A 291 -11.68 -13.20 -5.96
N PHE A 292 -10.67 -13.77 -5.29
CA PHE A 292 -9.49 -13.05 -4.84
C PHE A 292 -8.27 -13.53 -5.61
N GLU A 293 -7.59 -12.60 -6.28
CA GLU A 293 -6.27 -12.83 -6.84
C GLU A 293 -5.21 -12.48 -5.79
N VAL A 294 -4.33 -13.42 -5.51
CA VAL A 294 -3.37 -13.35 -4.40
C VAL A 294 -1.97 -13.57 -4.92
N MET A 295 -1.06 -12.69 -4.54
CA MET A 295 0.36 -12.81 -4.86
C MET A 295 1.05 -13.81 -3.93
N LYS A 296 2.23 -14.30 -4.34
CA LYS A 296 3.03 -15.27 -3.55
C LYS A 296 3.41 -14.80 -2.14
N ASN A 297 3.43 -13.49 -1.90
CA ASN A 297 3.71 -12.88 -0.60
C ASN A 297 2.45 -12.70 0.29
N GLY A 298 1.31 -13.27 -0.12
CA GLY A 298 0.07 -13.31 0.65
C GLY A 298 -0.72 -11.99 0.68
N TYR A 299 -0.40 -11.03 -0.19
CA TYR A 299 -1.21 -9.83 -0.41
C TYR A 299 -2.21 -10.03 -1.55
N ILE A 300 -3.38 -9.40 -1.42
CA ILE A 300 -4.44 -9.41 -2.42
C ILE A 300 -4.05 -8.46 -3.55
N ALA A 301 -3.91 -8.94 -4.78
CA ALA A 301 -3.66 -8.13 -5.97
C ALA A 301 -4.95 -7.50 -6.49
N THR A 302 -5.97 -8.34 -6.69
CA THR A 302 -7.28 -7.91 -7.18
C THR A 302 -8.41 -8.67 -6.48
N VAL A 303 -9.59 -8.03 -6.42
CA VAL A 303 -10.83 -8.70 -6.03
C VAL A 303 -11.84 -8.56 -7.15
N THR A 304 -12.33 -9.67 -7.67
CA THR A 304 -13.40 -9.70 -8.66
C THR A 304 -14.73 -10.02 -7.96
N LEU A 305 -15.69 -9.10 -8.01
CA LEU A 305 -17.04 -9.28 -7.48
C LEU A 305 -18.00 -9.60 -8.61
N PHE A 306 -18.94 -10.50 -8.38
CA PHE A 306 -19.93 -10.93 -9.38
C PHE A 306 -21.23 -11.40 -8.74
N GLN A 307 -22.32 -11.30 -9.50
CA GLN A 307 -23.60 -11.89 -9.13
C GLN A 307 -23.68 -13.32 -9.69
N SER A 308 -24.02 -14.28 -8.83
CA SER A 308 -24.15 -15.72 -9.16
C SER A 308 -25.54 -16.06 -9.66
#